data_AF-A0A328AYC8-F1
#
_entry.id   AF-A0A328AYC8-F1
#
_cell.length_a   1.000
_cell.length_b   1.000
_cell.length_c   1.000
_cell.angle_alpha   90.00
_cell.angle_beta   90.00
_cell.angle_gamma   90.00
#
_symmetry.space_group_name_H-M   'P 1'
#
loop_
_entity.id
_entity.type
_entity.pdbx_description
1 polymer ?
#
loop_
_entity_poly.entity_id
_entity_poly.type
_entity_poly.pdbx_seq_one_letter_code
_entity_poly.pdbx_strand_id
1 'polypeptide(L)'
;MLRILIFRGALVALPFVVWFIWRAWARRTGREMGATPYAWLFAAGALLLGISLMGTALFHKDNQGDRYVPGEVIAGGAVSKGHFEPRAPK
;
A
#
# COMPACT_ATOMS: atom_id res chain seq x y z
N MET A 1 -9.06 3.27 -4.37
CA MET A 1 -8.14 2.37 -5.11
C MET A 1 -6.96 3.11 -5.73
N LEU A 2 -7.16 4.15 -6.54
CA LEU A 2 -6.06 4.92 -7.16
C LEU A 2 -4.99 5.40 -6.16
N ARG A 3 -5.39 5.97 -5.02
CA ARG A 3 -4.46 6.39 -3.95
C ARG A 3 -3.52 5.29 -3.47
N ILE A 4 -4.02 4.06 -3.34
CA ILE A 4 -3.23 2.90 -2.88
C ILE A 4 -2.22 2.51 -3.97
N LEU A 5 -2.65 2.52 -5.23
CA LEU A 5 -1.78 2.22 -6.36
C LEU A 5 -0.65 3.25 -6.50
N ILE A 6 -0.95 4.54 -6.32
CA ILE A 6 0.05 5.61 -6.32
C ILE A 6 1.07 5.39 -5.19
N PHE A 7 0.59 5.11 -3.98
CA PHE A 7 1.48 4.87 -2.84
C PHE A 7 2.39 3.65 -3.04
N ARG A 8 1.84 2.54 -3.55
CA ARG A 8 2.62 1.33 -3.85
C ARG A 8 3.61 1.56 -4.99
N GLY A 9 3.23 2.29 -6.03
CA GLY A 9 4.14 2.71 -7.10
C GLY A 9 5.28 3.58 -6.58
N ALA A 10 4.98 4.51 -5.65
CA ALA A 10 5.99 5.34 -5.02
C ALA A 10 7.01 4.52 -4.20
N LEU A 11 6.57 3.47 -3.48
CA LEU A 11 7.47 2.57 -2.76
C LEU A 11 8.44 1.84 -3.70
N VAL A 12 7.96 1.38 -4.85
CA VAL A 12 8.81 0.73 -5.86
C VAL A 12 9.77 1.73 -6.50
N ALA A 13 9.32 2.97 -6.74
CA ALA A 13 10.15 4.03 -7.31
C ALA A 13 11.20 4.59 -6.32
N LEU A 14 10.95 4.48 -5.01
CA LEU A 14 11.76 5.11 -3.97
C LEU A 14 13.27 4.77 -4.05
N PRO A 15 13.69 3.49 -4.18
CA PRO A 15 15.11 3.16 -4.30
C PRO A 15 15.75 3.80 -5.53
N PHE A 16 15.02 3.84 -6.66
CA PHE A 16 15.50 4.45 -7.90
C PHE A 16 15.68 5.95 -7.73
N VAL A 17 14.68 6.64 -7.18
CA VAL A 17 14.73 8.10 -6.95
C VAL A 17 15.92 8.45 -6.07
N VAL A 18 16.08 7.76 -4.93
CA VAL A 18 17.21 7.97 -4.01
C VAL A 18 18.54 7.75 -4.72
N TRP A 19 18.68 6.65 -5.46
CA TRP A 19 19.92 6.33 -6.16
C TRP A 19 20.23 7.35 -7.26
N PHE A 20 19.24 7.76 -8.07
CA PHE A 20 19.45 8.72 -9.15
C PHE A 20 19.76 10.13 -8.63
N ILE A 21 19.15 10.56 -7.53
CA ILE A 21 19.49 11.81 -6.85
C ILE A 21 20.94 11.77 -6.38
N TRP A 22 21.33 10.71 -5.67
CA TRP A 22 22.70 10.54 -5.21
C TRP A 22 23.70 10.50 -6.37
N ARG A 23 23.39 9.75 -7.44
CA ARG A 23 24.22 9.66 -8.64
C ARG A 23 24.36 11.02 -9.32
N ALA A 24 23.30 11.80 -9.42
CA ALA A 24 23.37 13.15 -9.99
C ALA A 24 24.29 14.06 -9.19
N TRP A 25 24.23 13.98 -7.86
CA TRP A 25 25.13 14.70 -6.97
C TRP A 25 26.58 14.22 -7.08
N ALA A 26 26.81 12.90 -7.05
CA ALA A 26 28.14 12.30 -7.14
C ALA A 26 28.85 12.62 -8.47
N ARG A 27 28.12 12.70 -9.58
CA ARG A 27 28.70 13.12 -10.87
C ARG A 27 29.21 14.55 -10.84
N ARG A 28 28.56 15.44 -10.08
CA ARG A 28 29.00 16.84 -9.93
C ARG A 28 30.26 16.97 -9.08
N THR A 29 30.53 16.01 -8.19
CA THR A 29 31.71 16.01 -7.32
C THR A 29 32.89 15.20 -7.89
N GLY A 30 32.80 14.77 -9.15
CA GLY A 30 33.90 14.08 -9.85
C GLY A 30 34.12 12.64 -9.40
N ARG A 31 33.18 12.02 -8.67
CA ARG A 31 33.29 10.60 -8.31
C ARG A 31 33.07 9.71 -9.53
N GLU A 32 33.95 8.74 -9.71
CA GLU A 32 33.76 7.67 -10.68
C GLU A 32 32.49 6.88 -10.35
N MET A 33 31.62 6.72 -11.35
CA MET A 33 30.42 5.91 -11.22
C MET A 33 30.62 4.61 -11.99
N GLY A 34 30.55 3.48 -11.28
CA GLY A 34 30.38 2.18 -11.90
C GLY A 34 28.98 2.01 -12.52
N ALA A 35 28.68 0.78 -12.93
CA ALA A 35 27.37 0.42 -13.47
C ALA A 35 26.25 0.67 -12.46
N THR A 36 25.07 1.06 -12.95
CA THR A 36 23.87 1.18 -12.13
C THR A 36 23.51 -0.18 -11.53
N PRO A 37 23.32 -0.28 -10.20
CA PRO A 37 23.06 -1.55 -9.52
C PRO A 37 21.58 -1.95 -9.65
N TYR A 38 21.10 -2.18 -10.86
CA TYR A 38 19.68 -2.44 -11.15
C TYR A 38 19.09 -3.57 -10.30
N ALA A 39 19.81 -4.67 -10.15
CA ALA A 39 19.35 -5.83 -9.36
C ALA A 39 19.01 -5.44 -7.91
N TRP A 40 19.87 -4.64 -7.27
CA TRP A 40 19.65 -4.17 -5.91
C TRP A 40 18.51 -3.17 -5.80
N LEU A 41 18.36 -2.28 -6.80
CA LEU A 41 17.24 -1.33 -6.84
C LEU A 41 15.89 -2.05 -6.96
N PHE A 42 15.82 -3.06 -7.84
CA PHE A 42 14.62 -3.89 -7.97
C PHE A 42 14.35 -4.73 -6.73
N ALA A 43 15.38 -5.36 -6.14
CA ALA A 43 15.23 -6.13 -4.92
C ALA A 43 14.70 -5.29 -3.76
N ALA A 44 15.26 -4.08 -3.56
CA ALA A 44 14.78 -3.13 -2.56
C ALA A 44 13.33 -2.70 -2.83
N GLY A 45 12.99 -2.39 -4.08
CA GLY A 45 11.63 -2.01 -4.46
C GLY A 45 10.62 -3.14 -4.23
N ALA A 46 10.98 -4.37 -4.59
CA ALA A 46 10.17 -5.56 -4.35
C ALA A 46 9.98 -5.83 -2.85
N LEU A 47 11.03 -5.68 -2.05
CA LEU A 47 10.96 -5.83 -0.59
C LEU A 47 9.99 -4.82 0.03
N LEU A 48 10.11 -3.54 -0.33
CA LEU A 48 9.22 -2.48 0.17
C LEU A 48 7.76 -2.74 -0.22
N LEU A 49 7.52 -3.18 -1.46
CA LEU A 49 6.19 -3.57 -1.92
C LEU A 49 5.66 -4.78 -1.14
N GLY A 50 6.49 -5.81 -0.93
CA GLY A 50 6.13 -7.00 -0.15
C GLY A 50 5.73 -6.66 1.28
N ILE A 51 6.49 -5.80 1.96
CA ILE A 51 6.16 -5.31 3.31
C ILE A 51 4.83 -4.54 3.29
N SER A 52 4.58 -3.70 2.29
CA SER A 52 3.32 -2.97 2.15
C SER A 52 2.12 -3.91 1.96
N LEU A 53 2.28 -4.96 1.16
CA LEU A 53 1.25 -5.98 0.95
C LEU A 53 1.01 -6.79 2.24
N MET A 54 2.07 -7.18 2.92
CA MET A 54 1.97 -7.88 4.21
C MET A 54 1.23 -7.02 5.25
N GLY A 55 1.55 -5.74 5.37
CA GLY A 55 0.81 -4.82 6.23
C GLY A 55 -0.66 -4.70 5.84
N THR A 56 -0.98 -4.73 4.53
CA THR A 56 -2.38 -4.76 4.09
C THR A 56 -3.07 -6.02 4.61
N ALA A 57 -2.47 -7.20 4.50
CA ALA A 57 -3.07 -8.44 4.97
C ALA A 57 -3.23 -8.50 6.50
N LEU A 58 -2.23 -8.02 7.24
CA LEU A 58 -2.22 -8.09 8.70
C LEU A 58 -3.15 -7.08 9.38
N PHE A 59 -3.37 -5.90 8.77
CA PHE A 59 -4.16 -4.82 9.36
C PHE A 59 -5.51 -4.61 8.67
N HIS A 60 -5.87 -5.41 7.66
CA HIS A 60 -7.22 -5.37 7.12
C HIS A 60 -8.18 -5.94 8.15
N LYS A 61 -9.19 -5.17 8.53
CA LYS A 61 -10.28 -5.68 9.37
C LYS A 61 -11.02 -6.72 8.54
N ASP A 62 -10.91 -7.97 8.96
CA ASP A 62 -11.68 -9.05 8.39
C ASP A 62 -13.11 -9.02 8.96
N ASN A 63 -14.09 -9.26 8.12
CA ASN A 63 -15.49 -9.40 8.51
C ASN A 63 -15.87 -10.89 8.70
N GLN A 64 -14.89 -11.80 8.61
CA GLN A 64 -15.06 -13.20 8.95
C GLN A 64 -15.59 -13.35 10.38
N GLY A 65 -16.80 -13.87 10.52
CA GLY A 65 -17.48 -14.03 11.80
C GLY A 65 -18.54 -12.97 12.10
N ASP A 66 -18.52 -11.83 11.40
CA ASP A 66 -19.53 -10.79 11.54
C ASP A 66 -20.84 -11.18 10.84
N ARG A 67 -21.95 -10.59 11.29
CA ARG A 67 -23.25 -10.72 10.64
C ARG A 67 -23.45 -9.55 9.68
N TYR A 68 -23.76 -9.84 8.42
CA TYR A 68 -24.22 -8.82 7.50
C TYR A 68 -25.64 -8.38 7.84
N VAL A 69 -25.83 -7.09 8.03
CA VAL A 69 -27.13 -6.45 8.20
C VAL A 69 -27.45 -5.71 6.90
N PRO A 70 -28.49 -6.13 6.15
CA PRO A 70 -28.88 -5.45 4.93
C PRO A 70 -29.38 -4.03 5.22
N GLY A 71 -29.33 -3.17 4.21
CA GLY A 71 -29.91 -1.82 4.33
C GLY A 71 -31.42 -1.89 4.50
N GLU A 72 -31.93 -1.31 5.59
CA GLU A 72 -33.36 -1.21 5.88
C GLU A 72 -33.89 0.21 5.67
N VAL A 73 -35.18 0.32 5.36
CA VAL A 73 -35.88 1.60 5.24
C VAL A 73 -36.08 2.19 6.64
N ILE A 74 -35.50 3.36 6.89
CA ILE A 74 -35.63 4.08 8.15
C ILE A 74 -36.84 5.02 8.14
N ALA A 75 -37.33 5.37 9.33
CA ALA A 75 -38.45 6.29 9.52
C ALA A 75 -38.11 7.65 8.89
N GLY A 76 -38.69 7.92 7.72
CA GLY A 76 -38.30 9.02 6.82
C GLY A 76 -38.14 8.61 5.36
N GLY A 77 -38.20 7.32 5.04
CA GLY A 77 -38.19 6.80 3.67
C GLY A 77 -36.78 6.66 3.05
N ALA A 78 -35.74 7.06 3.78
CA ALA A 78 -34.36 6.80 3.38
C ALA A 78 -33.99 5.33 3.61
N VAL A 79 -33.07 4.80 2.80
CA VAL A 79 -32.52 3.44 2.97
C VAL A 79 -31.17 3.55 3.66
N SER A 80 -31.00 2.86 4.78
CA SER A 80 -29.72 2.78 5.48
C SER A 80 -28.70 1.98 4.66
N LYS A 81 -27.40 2.25 4.87
CA LYS A 81 -26.34 1.43 4.25
C LYS A 81 -26.24 0.09 4.98
N GLY A 82 -26.21 -1.00 4.22
CA GLY A 82 -25.85 -2.30 4.77
C GLY A 82 -24.46 -2.27 5.39
N HIS A 83 -24.29 -2.94 6.51
CA HIS A 83 -23.07 -2.95 7.30
C HIS A 83 -22.88 -4.31 7.98
N PHE A 84 -21.68 -4.54 8.51
CA PHE A 84 -21.37 -5.74 9.28
C PHE A 84 -21.40 -5.40 10.76
N GLU A 85 -22.07 -6.23 11.55
CA GLU A 85 -22.11 -6.14 13.00
C GLU A 85 -21.42 -7.36 13.65
N PRO A 86 -20.75 -7.19 14.81
CA PRO A 86 -20.20 -8.31 15.56
C PRO A 86 -21.29 -9.32 15.88
N ARG A 87 -21.06 -10.60 15.58
CA ARG A 87 -21.99 -11.67 15.95
C ARG A 87 -21.97 -11.84 17.48
N ALA A 88 -23.14 -11.80 18.11
CA ALA A 88 -23.25 -12.07 19.55
C ALA A 88 -22.70 -13.47 19.87
N PRO A 89 -21.92 -13.62 20.96
CA PRO A 89 -21.46 -14.94 21.40
C PRO A 89 -22.67 -15.84 21.70
N LYS A 90 -22.57 -17.11 21.28
CA LYS A 90 -23.56 -18.14 21.61
C LYS A 90 -23.50 -18.52 23.08
#